data_AF-A0A661Y3F2-F1
#
_entry.id   AF-A0A661Y3F2-F1
#
_cell.length_a   1.000
_cell.length_b   1.000
_cell.length_c   1.000
_cell.angle_alpha   90.00
_cell.angle_beta   90.00
_cell.angle_gamma   90.00
#
_symmetry.space_group_name_H-M   'P 1'
#
loop_
_entity.id
_entity.type
_entity.pdbx_description
1 polymer ?
#
loop_
_entity_poly.entity_id
_entity_poly.type
_entity_poly.pdbx_seq_one_letter_code
_entity_poly.pdbx_strand_id
1 'polypeptide(L)'
;KNNENDNYTGLKKSESSTVQGIIAESADNISNVISRTNKIYTDVLRGLSKQDLSKLKKSKKGIAKLDNEVEELRDHVFYFIKKLDETSVRGSSFYITILAYLTDITQSLEFISRKSYKHINNNHKALRFSQIKDLQEIDDLLEALLAEIEEIFNNRKFDRISYVLDRKQEIFAMLSEKIQKQIERTRTEEASSPKNTTLYFNLLLETKDLVTAIMNLMEEYFNSYKKE
;
A
#
# COMPACT_ATOMS: atom_id res chain seq x y z
N LYS A 1 0.72 -18.94 -22.66
CA LYS A 1 1.63 -17.77 -22.69
C LYS A 1 0.75 -16.53 -22.60
N ASN A 2 0.78 -15.82 -21.46
CA ASN A 2 0.31 -14.44 -21.30
C ASN A 2 1.27 -13.84 -20.27
N ASN A 3 2.47 -13.47 -20.75
CA ASN A 3 3.34 -12.54 -20.04
C ASN A 3 2.80 -11.15 -20.38
N GLU A 4 1.86 -10.66 -19.58
CA GLU A 4 1.72 -9.21 -19.45
C GLU A 4 3.00 -8.75 -18.76
N ASN A 5 3.74 -7.87 -19.45
CA ASN A 5 5.01 -7.33 -19.02
C ASN A 5 4.88 -6.72 -17.60
N ASP A 6 5.36 -7.43 -16.58
CA ASP A 6 5.81 -6.79 -15.34
C ASP A 6 7.12 -6.06 -15.68
N ASN A 7 6.99 -4.91 -16.36
CA ASN A 7 8.08 -3.98 -16.67
C ASN A 7 8.53 -3.20 -15.42
N TYR A 8 8.45 -3.81 -14.25
CA TYR A 8 9.00 -3.23 -13.02
C TYR A 8 10.49 -3.54 -12.99
N THR A 9 11.30 -2.54 -13.25
CA THR A 9 12.69 -2.55 -12.79
C THR A 9 12.63 -2.63 -11.27
N GLY A 10 13.23 -3.66 -10.65
CA GLY A 10 13.18 -3.85 -9.20
C GLY A 10 13.64 -2.62 -8.42
N LEU A 11 13.32 -2.58 -7.11
CA LEU A 11 13.72 -1.46 -6.26
C LEU A 11 15.24 -1.26 -6.26
N LYS A 12 15.67 0.00 -6.26
CA LYS A 12 17.08 0.39 -6.38
C LYS A 12 17.63 0.85 -5.03
N LYS A 13 18.84 0.41 -4.71
CA LYS A 13 19.56 0.89 -3.52
C LYS A 13 19.96 2.35 -3.73
N SER A 14 19.93 3.16 -2.67
CA SER A 14 20.45 4.52 -2.76
C SER A 14 21.97 4.51 -2.89
N GLU A 15 22.48 5.29 -3.85
CA GLU A 15 23.91 5.43 -4.13
C GLU A 15 24.45 6.81 -3.76
N SER A 16 23.59 7.83 -3.72
CA SER A 16 23.95 9.20 -3.33
C SER A 16 24.47 9.31 -1.90
N SER A 17 25.49 10.14 -1.72
CA SER A 17 25.98 10.58 -0.40
C SER A 17 25.33 11.88 0.09
N THR A 18 24.58 12.58 -0.78
CA THR A 18 23.93 13.86 -0.45
C THR A 18 22.48 13.65 -0.05
N VAL A 19 21.97 14.46 0.88
CA VAL A 19 20.55 14.44 1.31
C VAL A 19 19.61 14.56 0.10
N GLN A 20 19.89 15.50 -0.81
CA GLN A 20 19.08 15.73 -2.02
C GLN A 20 19.07 14.52 -2.95
N GLY A 21 20.23 13.93 -3.21
CA GLY A 21 20.28 12.74 -4.06
C GLY A 21 19.58 11.54 -3.42
N ILE A 22 19.62 11.39 -2.10
CA ILE A 22 18.87 10.33 -1.39
C ILE A 22 17.36 10.55 -1.54
N ILE A 23 16.88 11.78 -1.37
CA ILE A 23 15.46 12.15 -1.57
C ILE A 23 15.02 11.88 -3.01
N ALA A 24 15.84 12.27 -3.98
CA ALA A 24 15.57 12.07 -5.40
C ALA A 24 15.57 10.59 -5.81
N GLU A 25 16.53 9.79 -5.33
CA GLU A 25 16.61 8.35 -5.60
C GLU A 25 15.45 7.58 -4.93
N SER A 26 15.04 8.00 -3.73
CA SER A 26 13.90 7.41 -3.02
C SER A 26 12.59 7.60 -3.81
N ALA A 27 12.47 8.66 -4.61
CA ALA A 27 11.28 8.94 -5.40
C ALA A 27 10.91 7.80 -6.37
N ASP A 28 11.92 7.18 -7.00
CA ASP A 28 11.69 6.09 -7.95
C ASP A 28 11.20 4.83 -7.26
N ASN A 29 11.77 4.51 -6.09
CA ASN A 29 11.30 3.38 -5.30
C ASN A 29 9.87 3.60 -4.82
N ILE A 30 9.55 4.80 -4.33
CA ILE A 30 8.21 5.16 -3.87
C ILE A 30 7.20 4.99 -5.02
N SER A 31 7.49 5.54 -6.20
CA SER A 31 6.62 5.38 -7.38
C SER A 31 6.37 3.90 -7.72
N ASN A 32 7.44 3.09 -7.75
CA ASN A 32 7.34 1.66 -8.04
C ASN A 32 6.51 0.89 -6.99
N VAL A 33 6.72 1.17 -5.70
CA VAL A 33 5.94 0.54 -4.62
C VAL A 33 4.47 0.96 -4.71
N ILE A 34 4.17 2.24 -4.92
CA ILE A 34 2.80 2.75 -5.02
C ILE A 34 2.07 2.14 -6.22
N SER A 35 2.70 2.10 -7.39
CA SER A 35 2.15 1.48 -8.62
C SER A 35 1.81 0.00 -8.40
N ARG A 36 2.75 -0.76 -7.79
CA ARG A 36 2.54 -2.18 -7.49
C ARG A 36 1.49 -2.39 -6.41
N THR A 37 1.44 -1.51 -5.41
CA THR A 37 0.42 -1.51 -4.36
C THR A 37 -0.97 -1.37 -4.96
N ASN A 38 -1.15 -0.40 -5.85
CA ASN A 38 -2.41 -0.17 -6.56
C ASN A 38 -2.87 -1.43 -7.32
N LYS A 39 -2.00 -1.96 -8.18
CA LYS A 39 -2.27 -3.18 -8.96
C LYS A 39 -2.64 -4.38 -8.07
N ILE A 40 -1.86 -4.64 -7.02
CA ILE A 40 -2.06 -5.79 -6.14
C ILE A 40 -3.36 -5.65 -5.35
N TYR A 41 -3.63 -4.48 -4.77
CA TYR A 41 -4.83 -4.23 -3.97
C TYR A 41 -6.10 -4.48 -4.80
N THR A 42 -6.19 -3.84 -5.98
CA THR A 42 -7.29 -4.01 -6.92
C THR A 42 -7.43 -5.46 -7.39
N ASP A 43 -6.33 -6.16 -7.69
CA ASP A 43 -6.40 -7.58 -8.07
C ASP A 43 -6.88 -8.49 -6.93
N VAL A 44 -6.53 -8.19 -5.67
CA VAL A 44 -7.04 -8.95 -4.53
C VAL A 44 -8.55 -8.76 -4.39
N LEU A 45 -9.07 -7.54 -4.47
CA LEU A 45 -10.51 -7.27 -4.36
C LEU A 45 -11.30 -7.85 -5.53
N ARG A 46 -10.77 -7.74 -6.76
CA ARG A 46 -11.35 -8.42 -7.95
C ARG A 46 -11.31 -9.94 -7.82
N GLY A 47 -10.23 -10.49 -7.26
CA GLY A 47 -10.11 -11.93 -6.99
C GLY A 47 -11.13 -12.39 -5.95
N LEU A 48 -11.37 -11.59 -4.91
CA LEU A 48 -12.34 -11.89 -3.87
C LEU A 48 -13.78 -11.85 -4.37
N SER A 49 -14.14 -10.78 -5.12
CA SER A 49 -15.50 -10.62 -5.68
C SER A 49 -15.86 -11.72 -6.67
N LYS A 50 -14.90 -12.16 -7.49
CA LYS A 50 -15.08 -13.23 -8.49
C LYS A 50 -14.77 -14.63 -7.97
N GLN A 51 -14.37 -14.77 -6.70
CA GLN A 51 -13.87 -16.01 -6.11
C GLN A 51 -12.74 -16.66 -6.94
N ASP A 52 -11.90 -15.84 -7.56
CA ASP A 52 -10.81 -16.26 -8.45
C ASP A 52 -9.54 -16.57 -7.66
N LEU A 53 -9.36 -17.85 -7.31
CA LEU A 53 -8.17 -18.34 -6.62
C LEU A 53 -6.88 -18.14 -7.42
N SER A 54 -6.94 -18.19 -8.75
CA SER A 54 -5.76 -18.03 -9.60
C SER A 54 -5.23 -16.61 -9.50
N LYS A 55 -6.12 -15.62 -9.58
CA LYS A 55 -5.79 -14.20 -9.37
C LYS A 55 -5.25 -13.95 -7.96
N LEU A 56 -5.93 -14.44 -6.92
CA LEU A 56 -5.45 -14.30 -5.54
C LEU A 56 -4.06 -14.93 -5.33
N LYS A 57 -3.79 -16.08 -5.97
CA LYS A 57 -2.47 -16.73 -5.93
C LYS A 57 -1.40 -15.89 -6.64
N LYS A 58 -1.73 -15.22 -7.75
CA LYS A 58 -0.82 -14.29 -8.43
C LYS A 58 -0.53 -13.07 -7.56
N SER A 59 -1.55 -12.45 -6.97
CA SER A 59 -1.38 -11.32 -6.04
C SER A 59 -0.47 -11.68 -4.87
N LYS A 60 -0.62 -12.88 -4.28
CA LYS A 60 0.28 -13.39 -3.22
C LYS A 60 1.75 -13.49 -3.66
N LYS A 61 2.02 -13.86 -4.92
CA LYS A 61 3.38 -13.91 -5.44
C LYS A 61 3.93 -12.49 -5.69
N GLY A 62 3.09 -11.61 -6.24
CA GLY A 62 3.45 -10.21 -6.49
C GLY A 62 3.84 -9.47 -5.23
N ILE A 63 3.08 -9.67 -4.14
CA ILE A 63 3.40 -9.06 -2.84
C ILE A 63 4.65 -9.67 -2.21
N ALA A 64 4.82 -11.00 -2.23
CA ALA A 64 6.04 -11.63 -1.71
C ALA A 64 7.30 -11.14 -2.43
N LYS A 65 7.21 -10.90 -3.74
CA LYS A 65 8.30 -10.30 -4.51
C LYS A 65 8.57 -8.85 -4.07
N LEU A 66 7.52 -8.05 -3.89
CA LEU A 66 7.64 -6.64 -3.48
C LEU A 66 8.24 -6.51 -2.07
N ASP A 67 7.77 -7.34 -1.15
CA ASP A 67 8.24 -7.42 0.23
C ASP A 67 9.74 -7.77 0.28
N ASN A 68 10.16 -8.81 -0.46
CA ASN A 68 11.57 -9.16 -0.56
C ASN A 68 12.44 -8.01 -1.12
N GLU A 69 11.97 -7.28 -2.12
CA GLU A 69 12.69 -6.12 -2.67
C GLU A 69 12.84 -4.99 -1.63
N VAL A 70 11.82 -4.76 -0.78
CA VAL A 70 11.90 -3.78 0.32
C VAL A 70 12.84 -4.25 1.42
N GLU A 71 12.78 -5.53 1.81
CA GLU A 71 13.71 -6.12 2.79
C GLU A 71 15.15 -6.06 2.30
N GLU A 72 15.41 -6.31 1.01
CA GLU A 72 16.74 -6.13 0.42
C GLU A 72 17.26 -4.69 0.57
N LEU A 73 16.41 -3.66 0.44
CA LEU A 73 16.81 -2.28 0.71
C LEU A 73 17.14 -2.06 2.20
N ARG A 74 16.36 -2.68 3.10
CA ARG A 74 16.56 -2.60 4.56
C ARG A 74 17.86 -3.26 5.00
N ASP A 75 18.18 -4.42 4.46
CA ASP A 75 19.44 -5.13 4.74
C ASP A 75 20.68 -4.30 4.34
N HIS A 76 20.53 -3.38 3.38
CA HIS A 76 21.60 -2.49 2.94
C HIS A 76 21.71 -1.20 3.75
N VAL A 77 20.81 -0.93 4.70
CA VAL A 77 20.79 0.31 5.50
C VAL A 77 22.11 0.52 6.25
N PHE A 78 22.67 -0.54 6.84
CA PHE A 78 23.95 -0.46 7.55
C PHE A 78 25.08 0.06 6.64
N TYR A 79 25.20 -0.51 5.44
CA TYR A 79 26.23 -0.12 4.47
C TYR A 79 26.00 1.29 3.93
N PHE A 80 24.73 1.65 3.72
CA PHE A 80 24.33 2.99 3.30
C PHE A 80 24.74 4.05 4.34
N ILE A 81 24.39 3.85 5.62
CA ILE A 81 24.76 4.78 6.70
C ILE A 81 26.27 4.92 6.81
N LYS A 82 27.02 3.81 6.71
CA LYS A 82 28.48 3.83 6.79
C LYS A 82 29.15 4.61 5.64
N LYS A 83 28.48 4.74 4.49
CA LYS A 83 29.00 5.46 3.32
C LYS A 83 28.79 6.98 3.41
N LEU A 84 27.86 7.44 4.25
CA LEU A 84 27.55 8.86 4.38
C LEU A 84 28.61 9.59 5.20
N ASP A 85 28.98 10.81 4.78
CA ASP A 85 29.83 11.70 5.56
C ASP A 85 29.16 12.01 6.92
N GLU A 86 29.97 12.32 7.95
CA GLU A 86 29.55 12.56 9.35
C GLU A 86 28.40 13.58 9.50
N THR A 87 28.12 14.39 8.48
CA THR A 87 27.10 15.45 8.45
C THR A 87 25.71 15.01 7.96
N SER A 88 25.52 13.80 7.41
CA SER A 88 24.24 13.40 6.78
C SER A 88 23.31 12.56 7.69
N VAL A 89 23.19 12.93 8.97
CA VAL A 89 22.20 12.34 9.89
C VAL A 89 20.78 12.52 9.35
N ARG A 90 20.50 13.68 8.72
CA ARG A 90 19.20 13.96 8.10
C ARG A 90 18.89 13.01 6.94
N GLY A 91 19.84 12.78 6.04
CA GLY A 91 19.65 11.88 4.89
C GLY A 91 19.43 10.43 5.33
N SER A 92 20.21 9.98 6.32
CA SER A 92 20.02 8.67 6.96
C SER A 92 18.63 8.53 7.58
N SER A 93 18.23 9.52 8.39
CA SER A 93 16.93 9.52 9.07
C SER A 93 15.78 9.47 8.07
N PHE A 94 15.81 10.31 7.03
CA PHE A 94 14.81 10.31 5.97
C PHE A 94 14.72 8.93 5.30
N TYR A 95 15.84 8.37 4.87
CA TYR A 95 15.85 7.09 4.15
C TYR A 95 15.31 5.94 5.02
N ILE A 96 15.71 5.86 6.29
CA ILE A 96 15.19 4.87 7.23
C ILE A 96 13.67 5.01 7.40
N THR A 97 13.18 6.24 7.56
CA THR A 97 11.74 6.50 7.71
C THR A 97 10.97 6.10 6.46
N ILE A 98 11.47 6.40 5.26
CA ILE A 98 10.85 5.95 4.00
C ILE A 98 10.81 4.42 3.94
N LEU A 99 11.91 3.73 4.23
CA LEU A 99 11.93 2.26 4.22
C LEU A 99 10.95 1.66 5.23
N ALA A 100 10.80 2.25 6.41
CA ALA A 100 9.82 1.81 7.40
C ALA A 100 8.39 1.89 6.84
N TYR A 101 8.02 3.01 6.22
CA TYR A 101 6.69 3.14 5.62
C TYR A 101 6.48 2.23 4.41
N LEU A 102 7.52 1.98 3.59
CA LEU A 102 7.43 1.00 2.51
C LEU A 102 7.17 -0.42 3.06
N THR A 103 7.82 -0.79 4.16
CA THR A 103 7.56 -2.07 4.86
C THR A 103 6.16 -2.14 5.42
N ASP A 104 5.65 -1.07 6.05
CA ASP A 104 4.27 -1.06 6.56
C ASP A 104 3.26 -1.27 5.42
N ILE A 105 3.50 -0.65 4.25
CA ILE A 105 2.67 -0.84 3.05
C ILE A 105 2.70 -2.30 2.58
N THR A 106 3.88 -2.94 2.49
CA THR A 106 3.97 -4.33 2.02
C THR A 106 3.32 -5.30 3.00
N GLN A 107 3.47 -5.08 4.30
CA GLN A 107 2.87 -5.90 5.34
C GLN A 107 1.33 -5.83 5.30
N SER A 108 0.76 -4.63 5.16
CA SER A 108 -0.69 -4.49 5.04
C SER A 108 -1.23 -5.18 3.79
N LEU A 109 -0.56 -5.03 2.64
CA LEU A 109 -0.93 -5.75 1.42
C LEU A 109 -0.83 -7.27 1.57
N GLU A 110 0.21 -7.76 2.23
CA GLU A 110 0.41 -9.18 2.46
C GLU A 110 -0.73 -9.73 3.33
N PHE A 111 -1.10 -9.01 4.38
CA PHE A 111 -2.22 -9.39 5.24
C PHE A 111 -3.54 -9.47 4.47
N ILE A 112 -3.90 -8.43 3.72
CA ILE A 112 -5.10 -8.37 2.86
C ILE A 112 -5.12 -9.55 1.88
N SER A 113 -4.01 -9.76 1.16
CA SER A 113 -3.85 -10.82 0.16
C SER A 113 -3.97 -12.22 0.78
N ARG A 114 -3.29 -12.45 1.91
CA ARG A 114 -3.28 -13.72 2.62
C ARG A 114 -4.65 -14.07 3.20
N LYS A 115 -5.35 -13.10 3.81
CA LYS A 115 -6.70 -13.31 4.37
C LYS A 115 -7.71 -13.61 3.27
N SER A 116 -7.66 -12.87 2.17
CA SER A 116 -8.53 -13.06 1.00
C SER A 116 -8.31 -14.44 0.36
N TYR A 117 -7.05 -14.80 0.06
CA TYR A 117 -6.71 -16.13 -0.47
C TYR A 117 -7.20 -17.25 0.45
N LYS A 118 -6.90 -17.17 1.76
CA LYS A 118 -7.28 -18.21 2.71
C LYS A 118 -8.78 -18.39 2.80
N HIS A 119 -9.56 -17.30 2.74
CA HIS A 119 -11.01 -17.37 2.79
C HIS A 119 -11.62 -18.12 1.62
N ILE A 120 -11.20 -17.79 0.39
CA ILE A 120 -11.67 -18.47 -0.82
C ILE A 120 -11.14 -19.91 -0.88
N ASN A 121 -9.86 -20.13 -0.54
CA ASN A 121 -9.24 -21.47 -0.59
C ASN A 121 -9.88 -22.45 0.40
N ASN A 122 -10.46 -21.93 1.47
CA ASN A 122 -11.19 -22.73 2.46
C ASN A 122 -12.70 -22.89 2.14
N ASN A 123 -13.14 -22.49 0.94
CA ASN A 123 -14.54 -22.54 0.51
C ASN A 123 -15.51 -21.87 1.50
N HIS A 124 -15.07 -20.81 2.18
CA HIS A 124 -15.96 -20.04 3.03
C HIS A 124 -17.00 -19.29 2.19
N LYS A 125 -18.16 -19.00 2.78
CA LYS A 125 -19.21 -18.20 2.12
C LYS A 125 -18.67 -16.87 1.59
N ALA A 126 -18.94 -16.59 0.32
CA ALA A 126 -18.57 -15.36 -0.36
C ALA A 126 -19.12 -14.12 0.36
N LEU A 127 -18.40 -12.99 0.25
CA LEU A 127 -18.88 -11.69 0.72
C LEU A 127 -20.24 -11.36 0.11
N ARG A 128 -21.08 -10.68 0.88
CA ARG A 128 -22.38 -10.21 0.38
C ARG A 128 -22.17 -9.16 -0.70
N PHE A 129 -23.16 -9.04 -1.58
CA PHE A 129 -23.16 -8.02 -2.62
C PHE A 129 -22.92 -6.61 -2.06
N SER A 130 -23.55 -6.26 -0.94
CA SER A 130 -23.32 -4.96 -0.29
C SER A 130 -21.87 -4.75 0.17
N GLN A 131 -21.22 -5.78 0.72
CA GLN A 131 -19.82 -5.72 1.13
C GLN A 131 -18.88 -5.64 -0.07
N ILE A 132 -19.17 -6.36 -1.16
CA ILE A 132 -18.41 -6.26 -2.41
C ILE A 132 -18.54 -4.85 -3.00
N LYS A 133 -19.75 -4.30 -3.03
CA LYS A 133 -19.98 -2.92 -3.48
C LYS A 133 -19.22 -1.94 -2.59
N ASP A 134 -19.28 -2.13 -1.27
CA ASP A 134 -18.55 -1.29 -0.33
C ASP A 134 -17.03 -1.30 -0.59
N LEU A 135 -16.45 -2.47 -0.86
CA LEU A 135 -15.04 -2.64 -1.20
C LEU A 135 -14.68 -2.06 -2.58
N GLN A 136 -15.57 -2.16 -3.57
CA GLN A 136 -15.32 -1.56 -4.89
C GLN A 136 -15.29 -0.04 -4.82
N GLU A 137 -16.18 0.58 -4.04
CA GLU A 137 -16.15 2.04 -3.83
C GLU A 137 -14.83 2.49 -3.15
N ILE A 138 -14.29 1.68 -2.24
CA ILE A 138 -12.97 1.94 -1.64
C ILE A 138 -11.85 1.76 -2.67
N ASP A 139 -11.90 0.69 -3.46
CA ASP A 139 -10.94 0.39 -4.53
C ASP A 139 -10.86 1.55 -5.52
N ASP A 140 -12.00 2.04 -6.01
CA ASP A 140 -12.05 3.12 -7.00
C ASP A 140 -11.43 4.43 -6.45
N LEU A 141 -11.73 4.77 -5.18
CA LEU A 141 -11.16 5.95 -4.54
C LEU A 141 -9.64 5.80 -4.32
N LEU A 142 -9.22 4.63 -3.86
CA LEU A 142 -7.81 4.34 -3.61
C LEU A 142 -7.01 4.26 -4.91
N GLU A 143 -7.56 3.65 -5.97
CA GLU A 143 -6.95 3.58 -7.30
C GLU A 143 -6.67 4.98 -7.84
N ALA A 144 -7.64 5.90 -7.74
CA ALA A 144 -7.47 7.29 -8.15
C ALA A 144 -6.41 8.03 -7.33
N LEU A 145 -6.37 7.80 -6.01
CA LEU A 145 -5.37 8.39 -5.12
C LEU A 145 -3.94 7.89 -5.43
N LEU A 146 -3.77 6.57 -5.57
CA LEU A 146 -2.47 5.97 -5.82
C LEU A 146 -1.95 6.31 -7.23
N ALA A 147 -2.83 6.41 -8.22
CA ALA A 147 -2.47 6.89 -9.55
C ALA A 147 -1.99 8.35 -9.54
N GLU A 148 -2.62 9.22 -8.74
CA GLU A 148 -2.17 10.61 -8.56
C GLU A 148 -0.78 10.67 -7.88
N ILE A 149 -0.57 9.86 -6.83
CA ILE A 149 0.75 9.76 -6.18
C ILE A 149 1.80 9.28 -7.18
N GLU A 150 1.51 8.22 -7.94
CA GLU A 150 2.42 7.73 -8.99
C GLU A 150 2.74 8.81 -10.03
N GLU A 151 1.75 9.59 -10.50
CA GLU A 151 1.98 10.72 -11.41
C GLU A 151 2.92 11.77 -10.80
N ILE A 152 2.70 12.12 -9.52
CA ILE A 152 3.52 13.10 -8.80
C ILE A 152 4.98 12.67 -8.77
N PHE A 153 5.25 11.43 -8.39
CA PHE A 153 6.62 10.93 -8.26
C PHE A 153 7.29 10.71 -9.63
N ASN A 154 6.57 10.21 -10.63
CA ASN A 154 7.10 10.02 -11.98
C ASN A 154 7.46 11.36 -12.66
N ASN A 155 6.67 12.41 -12.41
CA ASN A 155 6.89 13.72 -13.01
C ASN A 155 7.61 14.71 -12.08
N ARG A 156 8.06 14.27 -10.90
CA ARG A 156 8.76 15.09 -9.90
C ARG A 156 7.98 16.35 -9.48
N LYS A 157 6.64 16.29 -9.47
CA LYS A 157 5.74 17.39 -9.09
C LYS A 157 5.46 17.40 -7.58
N PHE A 158 6.51 17.38 -6.75
CA PHE A 158 6.42 17.14 -5.30
C PHE A 158 5.64 18.20 -4.52
N ASP A 159 5.56 19.40 -5.06
CA ASP A 159 4.68 20.49 -4.62
C ASP A 159 3.20 20.08 -4.60
N ARG A 160 2.78 19.13 -5.46
CA ARG A 160 1.40 18.61 -5.49
C ARG A 160 1.08 17.59 -4.41
N ILE A 161 2.06 17.14 -3.61
CA ILE A 161 1.80 16.18 -2.52
C ILE A 161 0.82 16.76 -1.50
N SER A 162 0.76 18.08 -1.29
CA SER A 162 -0.23 18.69 -0.40
C SER A 162 -1.67 18.35 -0.78
N TYR A 163 -1.98 18.31 -2.09
CA TYR A 163 -3.32 17.96 -2.55
C TYR A 163 -3.70 16.51 -2.23
N VAL A 164 -2.72 15.59 -2.27
CA VAL A 164 -2.90 14.20 -1.84
C VAL A 164 -3.17 14.14 -0.33
N LEU A 165 -2.41 14.91 0.46
CA LEU A 165 -2.57 14.96 1.92
C LEU A 165 -3.95 15.51 2.32
N ASP A 166 -4.49 16.49 1.58
CA ASP A 166 -5.81 17.06 1.83
C ASP A 166 -6.94 16.02 1.65
N ARG A 167 -6.73 15.00 0.79
CA ARG A 167 -7.69 13.90 0.56
C ARG A 167 -7.68 12.83 1.67
N LYS A 168 -6.75 12.91 2.63
CA LYS A 168 -6.65 11.97 3.77
C LYS A 168 -7.96 11.85 4.55
N GLN A 169 -8.61 12.97 4.86
CA GLN A 169 -9.82 12.95 5.67
C GLN A 169 -10.99 12.27 4.94
N GLU A 170 -11.11 12.46 3.63
CA GLU A 170 -12.17 11.88 2.79
C GLU A 170 -12.14 10.34 2.85
N ILE A 171 -11.00 9.73 2.56
CA ILE A 171 -10.87 8.27 2.53
C ILE A 171 -11.01 7.65 3.93
N PHE A 172 -10.50 8.33 4.97
CA PHE A 172 -10.66 7.88 6.35
C PHE A 172 -12.11 7.96 6.82
N ALA A 173 -12.85 8.98 6.40
CA ALA A 173 -14.28 9.11 6.71
C ALA A 173 -15.06 7.96 6.07
N MET A 174 -14.82 7.67 4.78
CA MET A 174 -15.46 6.56 4.07
C MET A 174 -15.18 5.20 4.73
N LEU A 175 -13.91 4.93 5.08
CA LEU A 175 -13.53 3.69 5.77
C LEU A 175 -14.19 3.59 7.14
N SER A 176 -14.21 4.68 7.91
CA SER A 176 -14.82 4.72 9.25
C SER A 176 -16.33 4.51 9.19
N GLU A 177 -17.01 5.10 8.20
CA GLU A 177 -18.44 4.88 7.94
C GLU A 177 -18.72 3.40 7.61
N LYS A 178 -17.95 2.79 6.73
CA LYS A 178 -18.12 1.38 6.34
C LYS A 178 -17.84 0.41 7.49
N ILE A 179 -16.86 0.73 8.35
CA ILE A 179 -16.59 -0.01 9.59
C ILE A 179 -17.78 0.09 10.54
N GLN A 180 -18.31 1.30 10.76
CA GLN A 180 -19.46 1.53 11.63
C GLN A 180 -20.71 0.78 11.13
N LYS A 181 -21.01 0.86 9.83
CA LYS A 181 -22.08 0.07 9.20
C LYS A 181 -21.89 -1.43 9.42
N GLN A 182 -20.66 -1.93 9.36
CA GLN A 182 -20.39 -3.34 9.60
C GLN A 182 -20.56 -3.74 11.08
N ILE A 183 -20.24 -2.85 12.03
CA ILE A 183 -20.52 -3.07 13.47
C ILE A 183 -22.03 -3.21 13.68
N GLU A 184 -22.83 -2.31 13.12
CA GLU A 184 -24.29 -2.35 13.21
C GLU A 184 -24.87 -3.63 12.61
N ARG A 185 -24.48 -3.98 11.37
CA ARG A 185 -24.90 -5.23 10.69
C ARG A 185 -24.60 -6.47 11.52
N THR A 186 -23.43 -6.52 12.16
CA THR A 186 -22.98 -7.68 12.95
C THR A 186 -23.86 -7.92 14.20
N ARG A 187 -24.56 -6.88 14.70
CA ARG A 187 -25.43 -6.96 15.88
C ARG A 187 -26.87 -7.36 15.55
N THR A 188 -27.19 -7.55 14.27
CA THR A 188 -28.55 -7.91 13.79
C THR A 188 -28.61 -9.37 13.32
N GLU A 189 -29.81 -9.96 13.29
CA GLU A 189 -30.03 -11.32 12.75
C GLU A 189 -29.68 -11.44 11.26
N GLU A 190 -29.56 -10.31 10.57
CA GLU A 190 -29.10 -10.23 9.20
C GLU A 190 -27.57 -10.40 9.06
N ALA A 191 -26.81 -10.75 10.10
CA ALA A 191 -25.35 -10.89 9.98
C ALA A 191 -24.92 -12.05 9.05
N SER A 192 -23.84 -11.85 8.28
CA SER A 192 -23.17 -12.93 7.54
C SER A 192 -22.61 -14.00 8.47
N SER A 193 -22.13 -15.12 7.92
CA SER A 193 -21.38 -16.09 8.73
C SER A 193 -20.19 -15.42 9.44
N PRO A 194 -19.79 -15.89 10.64
CA PRO A 194 -18.70 -15.26 11.40
C PRO A 194 -17.41 -15.08 10.59
N LYS A 195 -17.02 -16.07 9.76
CA LYS A 195 -15.82 -15.98 8.90
C LYS A 195 -15.90 -14.87 7.86
N ASN A 196 -17.08 -14.65 7.29
CA ASN A 196 -17.33 -13.62 6.29
C ASN A 196 -17.26 -12.23 6.91
N THR A 197 -17.96 -12.05 8.03
CA THR A 197 -17.92 -10.82 8.83
C THR A 197 -16.49 -10.49 9.27
N THR A 198 -15.76 -11.47 9.80
CA THR A 198 -14.35 -11.30 10.19
C THR A 198 -13.44 -10.98 9.00
N LEU A 199 -13.63 -11.61 7.84
CA LEU A 199 -12.85 -11.25 6.66
C LEU A 199 -13.08 -9.77 6.30
N TYR A 200 -14.34 -9.35 6.18
CA TYR A 200 -14.66 -8.00 5.75
C TYR A 200 -14.12 -6.95 6.73
N PHE A 201 -14.24 -7.16 8.05
CA PHE A 201 -13.60 -6.28 9.04
C PHE A 201 -12.09 -6.21 8.87
N ASN A 202 -11.42 -7.36 8.72
CA ASN A 202 -9.98 -7.39 8.51
C ASN A 202 -9.57 -6.60 7.26
N LEU A 203 -10.35 -6.67 6.18
CA LEU A 203 -10.06 -5.90 4.95
C LEU A 203 -10.21 -4.39 5.17
N LEU A 204 -11.27 -3.95 5.86
CA LEU A 204 -11.49 -2.53 6.13
C LEU A 204 -10.42 -1.93 7.05
N LEU A 205 -10.09 -2.64 8.15
CA LEU A 205 -9.09 -2.19 9.11
C LEU A 205 -7.71 -2.15 8.48
N GLU A 206 -7.31 -3.21 7.78
CA GLU A 206 -6.00 -3.24 7.13
C GLU A 206 -5.90 -2.24 5.98
N THR A 207 -7.01 -1.96 5.28
CA THR A 207 -7.01 -0.87 4.28
C THR A 207 -6.79 0.49 4.94
N LYS A 208 -7.36 0.72 6.12
CA LYS A 208 -7.12 1.95 6.89
C LYS A 208 -5.65 2.06 7.31
N ASP A 209 -5.04 0.96 7.73
CA ASP A 209 -3.62 0.92 8.11
C ASP A 209 -2.71 1.15 6.88
N LEU A 210 -3.03 0.52 5.74
CA LEU A 210 -2.37 0.77 4.45
C LEU A 210 -2.41 2.24 4.06
N VAL A 211 -3.58 2.87 4.08
CA VAL A 211 -3.73 4.29 3.74
C VAL A 211 -2.97 5.16 4.75
N THR A 212 -2.94 4.79 6.03
CA THR A 212 -2.16 5.49 7.05
C THR A 212 -0.67 5.51 6.71
N ALA A 213 -0.09 4.34 6.39
CA ALA A 213 1.31 4.23 6.01
C ALA A 213 1.64 5.07 4.76
N ILE A 214 0.78 5.03 3.74
CA ILE A 214 0.94 5.82 2.51
C ILE A 214 0.91 7.33 2.82
N MET A 215 -0.05 7.78 3.62
CA MET A 215 -0.16 9.20 3.96
C MET A 215 1.01 9.70 4.80
N ASN A 216 1.51 8.88 5.72
CA ASN A 216 2.70 9.23 6.51
C ASN A 216 3.96 9.29 5.64
N LEU A 217 4.07 8.39 4.65
CA LEU A 217 5.13 8.43 3.65
C LEU A 217 5.07 9.74 2.84
N MET A 218 3.89 10.10 2.35
CA MET A 218 3.68 11.36 1.62
C MET A 218 4.06 12.58 2.46
N GLU A 219 3.67 12.60 3.72
CA GLU A 219 3.96 13.69 4.66
C GLU A 219 5.46 13.81 4.93
N GLU A 220 6.14 12.70 5.22
CA GLU A 220 7.61 12.69 5.41
C GLU A 220 8.34 13.17 4.15
N TYR A 221 7.94 12.68 2.98
CA TYR A 221 8.55 13.09 1.71
C TYR A 221 8.37 14.59 1.46
N PHE A 222 7.14 15.09 1.61
CA PHE A 222 6.83 16.50 1.41
C PHE A 222 7.60 17.41 2.38
N ASN A 223 7.66 17.04 3.65
CA ASN A 223 8.39 17.80 4.67
C ASN A 223 9.90 17.79 4.43
N SER A 224 10.45 16.65 4.02
CA SER A 224 11.88 16.52 3.73
C SER A 224 12.29 17.26 2.46
N TYR A 225 11.42 17.30 1.44
CA TYR A 225 11.58 18.11 0.23
C TYR A 225 11.44 19.62 0.49
N LYS A 226 10.47 20.06 1.32
CA LYS A 226 10.26 21.49 1.62
C LYS A 226 11.26 22.11 2.59
N LYS A 227 12.01 21.31 3.34
CA LYS A 227 13.12 21.78 4.19
C LYS A 227 14.40 22.02 3.36
N GLU A 228 14.25 22.15 2.04
CA GLU A 228 15.21 22.72 1.10
C GLU A 228 15.01 24.24 1.01
#